data_AF-A0A8B4S0F4-F1
#
_entry.id   AF-A0A8B4S0F4-F1
#
_cell.length_a   1.000
_cell.length_b   1.000
_cell.length_c   1.000
_cell.angle_alpha   90.00
_cell.angle_beta   90.00
_cell.angle_gamma   90.00
#
_symmetry.space_group_name_H-M   'P 1'
#
loop_
_entity.id
_entity.type
_entity.pdbx_description
1 polymer ?
#
loop_
_entity_poly.entity_id
_entity_poly.type
_entity_poly.pdbx_seq_one_letter_code
_entity_poly.pdbx_strand_id
1 'polypeptide(L)'
;MSQNIFDQRADGKASVAAASLVPAIVPQAQIACLEAQLIGYALSHHVPDMRRGFDILTSYGRWHADAKPATQMAELMRQHLMQQLETI
;
A
#
# COMPACT_ATOMS: atom_id res chain seq x y z
N MET A 1 -21.83 2.97 -61.03
CA MET A 1 -20.37 2.96 -60.77
C MET A 1 -20.04 4.23 -60.02
N SER A 2 -19.92 4.12 -58.70
CA SER A 2 -19.79 5.23 -57.76
C SER A 2 -18.31 5.50 -57.49
N GLN A 3 -17.85 6.72 -57.74
CA GLN A 3 -16.48 7.14 -57.39
C GLN A 3 -16.48 7.66 -55.94
N ASN A 4 -15.56 7.11 -55.15
CA ASN A 4 -15.42 7.32 -53.70
C ASN A 4 -15.05 8.76 -53.35
N ILE A 5 -15.78 9.34 -52.38
CA ILE A 5 -15.60 10.69 -51.82
C ILE A 5 -14.71 10.64 -50.55
N PHE A 6 -14.05 9.51 -50.27
CA PHE A 6 -13.47 9.21 -48.95
C PHE A 6 -11.96 9.50 -48.77
N ASP A 7 -11.35 10.38 -49.57
CA ASP A 7 -9.88 10.52 -49.59
C ASP A 7 -9.31 11.90 -49.21
N GLN A 8 -9.99 12.68 -48.35
CA GLN A 8 -9.48 14.01 -47.95
C GLN A 8 -9.66 14.38 -46.47
N ARG A 9 -9.37 13.46 -45.55
CA ARG A 9 -9.10 13.84 -44.14
C ARG A 9 -7.79 13.25 -43.64
N ALA A 10 -6.70 13.71 -44.23
CA ALA A 10 -5.36 13.52 -43.72
C ALA A 10 -4.55 14.83 -43.83
N ASP A 11 -5.02 15.90 -43.18
CA ASP A 11 -4.13 17.01 -42.84
C ASP A 11 -4.59 17.82 -41.63
N GLY A 12 -5.20 17.13 -40.66
CA GLY A 12 -5.38 17.67 -39.32
C GLY A 12 -4.16 17.31 -38.49
N LYS A 13 -3.14 18.18 -38.48
CA LYS A 13 -2.07 18.18 -37.48
C LYS A 13 -2.72 18.36 -36.09
N ALA A 14 -3.25 17.28 -35.54
CA ALA A 14 -3.61 17.21 -34.14
C ALA A 14 -2.29 17.27 -33.38
N SER A 15 -1.87 18.49 -33.05
CA SER A 15 -0.95 18.73 -31.96
C SER A 15 -1.60 18.09 -30.74
N VAL A 16 -1.23 16.84 -30.47
CA VAL A 16 -1.45 16.18 -29.19
C VAL A 16 -0.64 17.03 -28.23
N ALA A 17 -1.24 18.10 -27.73
CA ALA A 17 -0.76 18.81 -26.56
C ALA A 17 -0.49 17.69 -25.57
N ALA A 18 0.79 17.50 -25.23
CA ALA A 18 1.22 16.47 -24.31
C ALA A 18 0.40 16.67 -23.04
N ALA A 19 -0.68 15.90 -22.91
CA ALA A 19 -1.47 15.86 -21.71
C ALA A 19 -0.48 15.48 -20.64
N SER A 20 -0.19 16.43 -19.76
CA SER A 20 0.73 16.24 -18.66
C SER A 20 0.34 14.94 -17.97
N LEU A 21 1.15 13.88 -18.14
CA LEU A 21 0.96 12.55 -17.55
C LEU A 21 1.22 12.58 -16.04
N VAL A 22 0.95 13.71 -15.40
CA VAL A 22 1.09 13.89 -13.97
C VAL A 22 -0.16 13.28 -13.35
N PRO A 23 -0.01 12.26 -12.49
CA PRO A 23 -1.13 11.66 -11.80
C PRO A 23 -1.96 12.74 -11.09
N ALA A 24 -3.28 12.62 -11.17
CA ALA A 24 -4.16 13.49 -10.42
C ALA A 24 -3.87 13.34 -8.92
N ILE A 25 -3.73 14.47 -8.23
CA ILE A 25 -3.58 14.50 -6.77
C ILE A 25 -4.95 14.15 -6.19
N VAL A 26 -5.08 12.91 -5.69
CA VAL A 26 -6.26 12.43 -4.95
C VAL A 26 -5.84 12.25 -3.48
N PRO A 27 -6.12 13.22 -2.59
CA PRO A 27 -5.62 13.18 -1.21
C PRO A 27 -5.99 11.90 -0.45
N GLN A 28 -7.21 11.38 -0.64
CA GLN A 28 -7.64 10.14 0.00
C GLN A 28 -6.79 8.94 -0.43
N ALA A 29 -6.46 8.86 -1.73
CA ALA A 29 -5.63 7.78 -2.26
C ALA A 29 -4.18 7.87 -1.76
N GLN A 30 -3.66 9.07 -1.51
CA GLN A 30 -2.32 9.24 -0.94
C GLN A 30 -2.26 8.79 0.52
N ILE A 31 -3.29 9.12 1.30
CA ILE A 31 -3.41 8.68 2.70
C ILE A 31 -3.52 7.14 2.74
N ALA A 32 -4.44 6.56 1.97
CA ALA A 32 -4.60 5.11 1.88
C ALA A 32 -3.30 4.41 1.44
N CYS A 33 -2.59 4.98 0.46
CA CYS A 33 -1.31 4.44 0.02
C CYS A 33 -0.25 4.48 1.13
N LEU A 34 -0.15 5.58 1.87
CA LEU A 34 0.78 5.69 2.99
C LEU A 34 0.44 4.69 4.11
N GLU A 35 -0.83 4.57 4.48
CA GLU A 35 -1.29 3.60 5.48
C GLU A 35 -0.96 2.17 5.07
N ALA A 36 -1.25 1.79 3.81
CA ALA A 36 -0.92 0.48 3.27
C ALA A 36 0.60 0.20 3.28
N GLN A 37 1.43 1.22 2.99
CA GLN A 37 2.89 1.10 3.05
C GLN A 37 3.39 0.86 4.48
N LEU A 38 2.84 1.58 5.47
CA LEU A 38 3.20 1.41 6.88
C LEU A 38 2.81 0.02 7.39
N ILE A 39 1.62 -0.45 7.05
CA ILE A 39 1.17 -1.81 7.38
C ILE A 39 2.07 -2.85 6.72
N GLY A 40 2.39 -2.68 5.43
CA GLY A 40 3.31 -3.56 4.72
C GLY A 40 4.70 -3.61 5.34
N TYR A 41 5.21 -2.47 5.81
CA TYR A 41 6.48 -2.39 6.54
C TYR A 41 6.42 -3.16 7.87
N ALA A 42 5.36 -2.96 8.65
CA ALA A 42 5.16 -3.67 9.92
C ALA A 42 5.05 -5.19 9.73
N LEU A 43 4.31 -5.65 8.72
CA LEU A 43 4.17 -7.06 8.38
C LEU A 43 5.50 -7.70 7.95
N SER A 44 6.35 -6.95 7.23
CA SER A 44 7.62 -7.46 6.68
C SER A 44 8.78 -7.41 7.67
N HIS A 45 8.78 -6.49 8.62
CA HIS A 45 9.91 -6.28 9.54
C HIS A 45 9.51 -6.52 11.00
N HIS A 46 8.54 -5.76 11.51
CA HIS A 46 8.21 -5.77 12.94
C HIS A 46 7.57 -7.08 13.40
N VAL A 47 6.65 -7.67 12.62
CA VAL A 47 6.02 -8.94 12.98
C VAL A 47 7.05 -10.08 13.09
N PRO A 48 7.97 -10.27 12.11
CA PRO A 48 9.08 -11.22 12.25
C PRO A 48 9.97 -10.95 13.47
N ASP A 49 10.28 -9.69 13.76
CA ASP A 49 11.10 -9.34 14.93
C ASP A 49 10.37 -9.63 16.25
N MET A 50 9.07 -9.34 16.34
CA MET A 50 8.26 -9.70 17.50
C MET A 50 8.27 -11.20 17.77
N ARG A 51 8.32 -12.06 16.73
CA ARG A 51 8.42 -13.51 16.92
C ARG A 51 9.73 -13.94 17.60
N ARG A 52 10.80 -13.15 17.49
CA ARG A 52 12.09 -13.41 18.14
C ARG A 52 12.09 -13.07 19.63
N GLY A 53 11.06 -12.37 20.10
CA GLY A 53 10.92 -11.88 21.46
C GLY A 53 10.92 -10.36 21.53
N PHE A 54 10.28 -9.82 22.56
CA PHE A 54 10.18 -8.37 22.76
C PHE A 54 9.99 -8.01 24.23
N ASP A 55 10.31 -6.76 24.56
CA ASP A 55 10.14 -6.23 25.91
C ASP A 55 8.85 -5.42 26.02
N ILE A 56 8.08 -5.69 27.06
CA ILE A 56 6.91 -4.92 27.46
C ILE A 56 7.30 -4.06 28.65
N LEU A 57 7.26 -2.74 28.45
CA LEU A 57 7.48 -1.77 29.52
C LEU A 57 6.17 -1.53 30.27
N THR A 58 6.15 -1.88 31.54
CA THR A 58 5.00 -1.67 32.44
C THR A 58 5.39 -0.73 33.58
N SER A 59 4.40 -0.22 34.32
CA SER A 59 4.66 0.53 35.57
C SER A 59 5.35 -0.31 36.65
N TYR A 60 5.30 -1.64 36.55
CA TYR A 60 5.96 -2.59 37.45
C TYR A 60 7.36 -3.01 36.97
N GLY A 61 7.81 -2.49 35.82
CA GLY A 61 9.10 -2.80 35.22
C GLY A 61 9.00 -3.44 33.84
N ARG A 62 10.14 -3.94 33.38
CA ARG A 62 10.28 -4.60 32.07
C ARG A 62 9.88 -6.06 32.20
N TRP A 63 8.95 -6.51 31.37
CA TRP A 63 8.62 -7.91 31.19
C TRP A 63 9.07 -8.37 29.79
N HIS A 64 9.96 -9.36 29.74
CA HIS A 64 10.39 -9.94 28.47
C HIS A 64 9.43 -11.06 28.05
N ALA A 65 8.91 -10.97 26.84
CA ALA A 65 8.12 -12.01 26.21
C ALA A 65 8.99 -12.73 25.17
N ASP A 66 9.19 -14.03 25.34
CA ASP A 66 9.96 -14.88 24.44
C ASP A 66 9.15 -16.09 23.93
N ALA A 67 9.79 -16.93 23.11
CA ALA A 67 9.30 -18.22 22.67
C ALA A 67 7.82 -18.25 22.22
N LYS A 68 6.97 -18.94 22.98
CA LYS A 68 5.57 -19.19 22.64
C LYS A 68 4.70 -17.93 22.79
N PRO A 69 4.73 -17.18 23.91
CA PRO A 69 4.04 -15.90 24.01
C PRO A 69 4.39 -14.92 22.89
N ALA A 70 5.68 -14.77 22.57
CA ALA A 70 6.13 -13.87 21.51
C ALA A 70 5.56 -14.27 20.13
N THR A 71 5.59 -15.57 19.82
CA THR A 71 5.02 -16.11 18.58
C THR A 71 3.52 -15.89 18.49
N GLN A 72 2.78 -16.10 19.58
CA GLN A 72 1.33 -15.91 19.62
C GLN A 72 0.93 -14.45 19.42
N MET A 73 1.60 -13.52 20.10
CA MET A 73 1.34 -12.09 19.91
C MET A 73 1.67 -11.62 18.50
N ALA A 74 2.79 -12.08 17.93
CA ALA A 74 3.15 -11.72 16.56
C ALA A 74 2.14 -12.24 15.54
N GLU A 75 1.57 -13.44 15.77
CA GLU A 75 0.54 -13.98 14.89
C GLU A 75 -0.78 -13.21 14.98
N LEU A 76 -1.19 -12.81 16.19
CA LEU A 76 -2.34 -11.93 16.38
C LEU A 76 -2.13 -10.58 15.67
N MET A 77 -0.94 -10.00 15.80
CA MET A 77 -0.59 -8.74 15.14
C MET A 77 -0.62 -8.89 13.61
N ARG A 78 -0.09 -9.99 13.07
CA ARG A 78 -0.13 -10.30 11.63
C ARG A 78 -1.57 -10.34 11.10
N GLN A 79 -2.45 -11.07 11.79
CA GLN A 79 -3.85 -11.21 11.40
C GLN A 79 -4.57 -9.85 11.41
N HIS A 80 -4.37 -9.07 12.47
CA HIS A 80 -4.95 -7.75 12.60
C HIS A 80 -4.50 -6.80 11.47
N LEU A 81 -3.19 -6.74 11.21
CA LEU A 81 -2.61 -5.89 10.17
C LEU A 81 -3.07 -6.30 8.77
N MET A 82 -3.19 -7.60 8.49
CA MET A 82 -3.73 -8.07 7.21
C MET A 82 -5.19 -7.69 7.04
N GLN A 83 -6.00 -7.79 8.10
CA GLN A 83 -7.39 -7.36 8.05
C GLN A 83 -7.51 -5.85 7.80
N GLN A 84 -6.64 -5.03 8.41
CA GLN A 84 -6.61 -3.60 8.14
C GLN A 84 -6.29 -3.29 6.68
N LEU A 85 -5.35 -4.04 6.07
CA LEU A 85 -4.97 -3.87 4.67
C LEU A 85 -6.13 -4.18 3.70
N GLU A 86 -7.03 -5.10 4.05
CA GLU A 86 -8.23 -5.41 3.25
C GLU A 86 -9.27 -4.28 3.28
N THR A 87 -9.17 -3.37 4.26
CA THR A 87 -10.14 -2.30 4.50
C THR A 87 -9.67 -0.90 4.08
N ILE A 88 -8.43 -0.79 3.60
CA ILE A 88 -7.84 0.45 3.05
C ILE A 88 -8.17 0.54 1.55
#